data_AF-A0A1F3C832-F1
#
_entry.id   AF-A0A1F3C832-F1
#
_cell.length_a   1.000
_cell.length_b   1.000
_cell.length_c   1.000
_cell.angle_alpha   90.00
_cell.angle_beta   90.00
_cell.angle_gamma   90.00
#
_symmetry.space_group_name_H-M   'P 1'
#
loop_
_entity.id
_entity.type
_entity.pdbx_description
1 polymer ?
#
loop_
_entity_poly.entity_id
_entity_poly.type
_entity_poly.pdbx_seq_one_letter_code
_entity_poly.pdbx_strand_id
1 'polypeptide(L)'
;MTLEIEDLLFTLLGGINLQQLDRLRVTLKINRTDTGNPLHSIRHSIDLYQSDYLEKLINKASEQLETSTTSLRKAMAELIEQVEHYRLSKMESKKEQKPKFRELSPERGRRAIKYLSDPKLMERTNEDVGKTGVVGERNNRLLMYLVFTSRLREQPLHIVSLGASGTGKTYLQEKVAELIPENDKLEITVLSENAFYYFGQTELKHKLVLIEDLDGAKEVLYPIRELQTKRWITKTIPIKDSKGNLKTITLRVEGPICLAGTTTRERLYEDNANRSLLIYLDSTPEHKELIMEYQRMLSAGKINRSKEQELKEFFKDMQSVLKPIKVRNPYAEFLKLPEYIFKPLRTNSHYLAFIETVTFYHQYQREVKTDPRTGEQYIETTLEDIEWTNKLLKDILLAKSDELPKALRDFFESLKRWVKRENKVSFYAKEVQEYLRMYPMKVSRYMRELELRSFIRKAGGNKKSGFEYEIHRWDDYEKLQSGTEVLDEILKKLRSQKKE
;
A
#
# COMPACT_ATOMS: atom_id res chain seq x y z
N MET A 1 -26.04 29.68 9.06
CA MET A 1 -26.53 30.25 7.79
C MET A 1 -27.76 31.07 8.11
N THR A 2 -27.81 32.32 7.65
CA THR A 2 -28.93 33.25 7.85
C THR A 2 -29.45 33.67 6.50
N LEU A 3 -30.77 33.66 6.33
CA LEU A 3 -31.46 33.97 5.08
C LEU A 3 -32.62 34.91 5.40
N GLU A 4 -32.69 36.03 4.71
CA GLU A 4 -33.78 36.99 4.82
C GLU A 4 -34.65 36.86 3.58
N ILE A 5 -35.94 36.57 3.79
CA ILE A 5 -36.93 36.41 2.74
C ILE A 5 -38.13 37.25 3.13
N GLU A 6 -38.40 38.31 2.36
CA GLU A 6 -39.42 39.32 2.69
C GLU A 6 -39.14 39.91 4.09
N ASP A 7 -40.13 39.95 4.98
CA ASP A 7 -40.00 40.47 6.35
C ASP A 7 -39.60 39.38 7.37
N LEU A 8 -39.11 38.23 6.90
CA LEU A 8 -38.76 37.07 7.72
C LEU A 8 -37.27 36.74 7.63
N LEU A 9 -36.62 36.69 8.80
CA LEU A 9 -35.24 36.24 8.95
C LEU A 9 -35.19 34.81 9.47
N PHE A 10 -34.74 33.91 8.60
CA PHE A 10 -34.44 32.51 8.89
C PHE A 10 -32.99 32.35 9.33
N THR A 11 -32.77 31.70 10.47
CA THR A 11 -31.45 31.35 10.97
C THR A 11 -31.38 29.86 11.22
N LEU A 12 -30.51 29.15 10.49
CA LEU A 12 -30.21 27.75 10.73
C LEU A 12 -29.20 27.65 11.87
N LEU A 13 -29.67 27.13 13.00
CA LEU A 13 -28.92 26.90 14.21
C LEU A 13 -28.28 25.50 14.14
N GLY A 14 -26.95 25.44 14.04
CA GLY A 14 -26.18 24.21 13.87
C GLY A 14 -25.73 23.96 12.43
N GLY A 15 -25.07 22.80 12.20
CA GLY A 15 -24.58 22.40 10.89
C GLY A 15 -25.65 21.70 10.04
N ILE A 16 -25.52 21.81 8.71
CA ILE A 16 -26.36 21.07 7.75
C ILE A 16 -25.70 19.72 7.46
N ASN A 17 -26.44 18.61 7.56
CA ASN A 17 -25.93 17.29 7.19
C ASN A 17 -25.71 17.23 5.67
N LEU A 18 -24.51 16.87 5.23
CA LEU A 18 -24.09 16.78 3.82
C LEU A 18 -23.98 15.34 3.31
N GLN A 19 -24.21 14.32 4.15
CA GLN A 19 -24.03 12.91 3.82
C GLN A 19 -25.35 12.18 3.51
N GLN A 20 -26.41 12.51 4.25
CA GLN A 20 -27.76 11.96 4.05
C GLN A 20 -28.60 12.97 3.26
N LEU A 21 -28.80 12.67 1.98
CA LEU A 21 -29.60 13.50 1.06
C LEU A 21 -31.10 13.24 1.14
N ASP A 22 -31.51 12.12 1.74
CA ASP A 22 -32.90 11.71 1.91
C ASP A 22 -33.64 12.45 3.04
N ARG A 23 -32.91 13.23 3.86
CA ARG A 23 -33.44 13.96 5.01
C ARG A 23 -32.83 15.35 5.12
N LEU A 24 -33.62 16.34 5.52
CA LEU A 24 -33.17 17.71 5.76
C LEU A 24 -33.53 18.15 7.18
N ARG A 25 -32.93 17.45 8.15
CA ARG A 25 -33.08 17.78 9.57
C ARG A 25 -32.26 19.02 9.93
N VAL A 26 -32.95 20.06 10.36
CA VAL A 26 -32.37 21.35 10.75
C VAL A 26 -33.02 21.87 12.02
N THR A 27 -32.30 22.76 12.73
CA THR A 27 -32.91 23.59 13.77
C THR A 27 -33.04 24.99 13.23
N LEU A 28 -34.27 25.44 13.05
CA LEU A 28 -34.61 26.70 12.42
C LEU A 28 -35.05 27.72 13.47
N LYS A 29 -34.55 28.94 13.38
CA LYS A 29 -35.08 30.12 14.06
C LYS A 29 -35.68 31.04 13.00
N ILE A 30 -36.96 31.37 13.13
CA ILE A 30 -37.66 32.30 12.24
C ILE A 30 -37.99 33.54 13.07
N ASN A 31 -37.55 34.72 12.64
CA ASN A 31 -37.89 35.99 13.27
C ASN A 31 -38.54 36.91 12.24
N ARG A 32 -39.46 37.77 12.68
CA ARG A 32 -40.00 38.83 11.84
C ARG A 32 -39.20 40.12 12.05
N THR A 33 -38.72 40.77 10.98
CA THR A 33 -37.73 41.87 11.07
C THR A 33 -38.34 43.27 11.13
N ASP A 34 -39.56 43.45 10.63
CA ASP A 34 -40.28 44.72 10.55
C ASP A 34 -40.80 45.25 11.91
N THR A 35 -41.19 44.37 12.83
CA THR A 35 -41.87 44.74 14.08
C THR A 35 -40.95 45.03 15.28
N GLY A 36 -39.68 44.59 15.26
CA GLY A 36 -38.77 44.71 16.42
C GLY A 36 -39.19 43.96 17.70
N ASN A 37 -40.30 43.21 17.69
CA ASN A 37 -40.84 42.52 18.86
C ASN A 37 -40.10 41.19 19.12
N PRO A 38 -39.46 41.00 20.30
CA PRO A 38 -38.77 39.74 20.62
C PRO A 38 -39.67 38.49 20.62
N LEU A 39 -40.99 38.67 20.81
CA LEU A 39 -41.98 37.60 20.82
C LEU A 39 -42.29 37.07 19.41
N HIS A 40 -41.99 37.82 18.35
CA HIS A 40 -42.10 37.39 16.95
C HIS A 40 -40.87 36.58 16.55
N SER A 41 -40.56 35.57 17.35
CA SER A 41 -39.51 34.60 17.08
C SER A 41 -39.92 33.18 17.48
N ILE A 42 -39.72 32.23 16.56
CA ILE A 42 -39.97 30.81 16.80
C ILE A 42 -38.69 30.02 16.55
N ARG A 43 -38.39 29.05 17.41
CA ARG A 43 -37.29 28.10 17.25
C ARG A 43 -37.85 26.68 17.21
N HIS A 44 -37.52 25.92 16.17
CA HIS A 44 -38.00 24.55 16.03
C HIS A 44 -36.97 23.65 15.35
N SER A 45 -36.84 22.40 15.80
CA SER A 45 -36.08 21.37 15.10
C SER A 45 -37.03 20.54 14.24
N ILE A 46 -36.77 20.44 12.94
CA ILE A 46 -37.67 19.80 11.97
C ILE A 46 -36.88 19.13 10.85
N ASP A 47 -37.45 18.08 10.26
CA ASP A 47 -37.02 17.60 8.94
C ASP A 47 -37.84 18.31 7.86
N LEU A 48 -37.19 19.20 7.09
CA LEU A 48 -37.87 20.02 6.09
C LEU A 48 -38.49 19.22 4.93
N TYR A 49 -38.11 17.94 4.77
CA TYR A 49 -38.72 17.06 3.76
C TYR A 49 -39.98 16.36 4.24
N GLN A 50 -40.37 16.53 5.50
CA GLN A 50 -41.57 15.92 6.04
C GLN A 50 -42.74 16.91 6.00
N SER A 51 -43.59 16.78 4.97
CA SER A 51 -44.71 17.69 4.66
C SER A 51 -45.63 17.99 5.86
N ASP A 52 -46.02 16.95 6.61
CA ASP A 52 -47.01 17.09 7.67
C ASP A 52 -46.48 17.89 8.87
N TYR A 53 -45.19 17.76 9.17
CA TYR A 53 -44.57 18.56 10.23
C TYR A 53 -44.26 19.97 9.74
N LEU A 54 -43.92 20.12 8.46
CA LEU A 54 -43.67 21.42 7.85
C LEU A 54 -44.94 22.28 7.89
N GLU A 55 -46.09 21.70 7.54
CA GLU A 55 -47.37 22.40 7.58
C GLU A 55 -47.77 22.78 9.02
N LYS A 56 -47.55 21.89 9.99
CA LYS A 56 -47.74 22.22 11.42
C LYS A 56 -46.86 23.37 11.87
N LEU A 57 -45.60 23.42 11.43
CA LEU A 57 -44.68 24.50 11.74
C LEU A 57 -45.15 25.82 11.10
N ILE A 58 -45.60 25.79 9.85
CA ILE A 58 -46.10 26.97 9.13
C ILE A 58 -47.33 27.55 9.83
N ASN A 59 -48.29 26.71 10.24
CA ASN A 59 -49.48 27.18 10.94
C ASN A 59 -49.11 27.81 12.29
N LYS A 60 -48.24 27.14 13.07
CA LYS A 60 -47.75 27.67 14.35
C LYS A 60 -46.96 28.97 14.19
N ALA A 61 -46.13 29.07 13.15
CA ALA A 61 -45.36 30.27 12.85
C ALA A 61 -46.26 31.41 12.34
N SER A 62 -47.33 31.10 11.59
CA SER A 62 -48.29 32.08 11.10
C SER A 62 -49.03 32.76 12.25
N GLU A 63 -49.48 31.98 13.23
CA GLU A 63 -50.12 32.49 14.45
C GLU A 63 -49.15 33.33 15.28
N GLN A 64 -47.94 32.83 15.53
CA GLN A 64 -47.00 33.49 16.43
C GLN A 64 -46.30 34.72 15.82
N LEU A 65 -46.07 34.72 14.51
CA LEU A 65 -45.43 35.82 13.78
C LEU A 65 -46.44 36.78 13.16
N GLU A 66 -47.74 36.54 13.37
CA GLU A 66 -48.85 37.33 12.80
C GLU A 66 -48.68 37.56 11.27
N THR A 67 -48.26 36.51 10.57
CA THR A 67 -47.92 36.56 9.15
C THR A 67 -48.81 35.60 8.38
N SER A 68 -49.16 35.92 7.13
CA SER A 68 -50.01 35.04 6.32
C SER A 68 -49.35 33.67 6.10
N THR A 69 -50.15 32.60 6.16
CA THR A 69 -49.70 31.22 5.85
C THR A 69 -49.16 31.11 4.42
N THR A 70 -49.69 31.91 3.48
CA THR A 70 -49.23 31.94 2.08
C THR A 70 -47.81 32.50 1.95
N SER A 71 -47.49 33.61 2.63
CA SER A 71 -46.12 34.16 2.64
C SER A 71 -45.14 33.19 3.31
N LEU A 72 -45.52 32.59 4.45
CA LEU A 72 -44.68 31.58 5.11
C LEU A 72 -44.46 30.32 4.27
N ARG A 73 -45.46 29.83 3.52
CA ARG A 73 -45.28 28.71 2.58
C ARG A 73 -44.27 29.03 1.50
N LYS A 74 -44.36 30.22 0.90
CA LYS A 74 -43.44 30.69 -0.13
C LYS A 74 -42.02 30.83 0.43
N ALA A 75 -41.88 31.47 1.58
CA ALA A 75 -40.58 31.66 2.23
C ALA A 75 -39.94 30.33 2.67
N MET A 76 -40.72 29.36 3.16
CA MET A 76 -40.21 28.03 3.50
C MET A 76 -39.79 27.23 2.26
N ALA A 77 -40.49 27.36 1.13
CA ALA A 77 -40.09 26.73 -0.13
C ALA A 77 -38.75 27.30 -0.63
N GLU A 78 -38.60 28.61 -0.60
CA GLU A 78 -37.36 29.30 -1.00
C GLU A 78 -36.19 28.96 -0.07
N LEU A 79 -36.44 28.85 1.25
CA LEU A 79 -35.46 28.36 2.21
C LEU A 79 -34.97 26.94 1.86
N ILE A 80 -35.88 26.02 1.51
CA ILE A 80 -35.53 24.65 1.14
C ILE A 80 -34.63 24.65 -0.09
N GLU A 81 -35.01 25.37 -1.15
CA GLU A 81 -34.24 25.46 -2.39
C GLU A 81 -32.82 26.01 -2.15
N GLN A 82 -32.68 27.07 -1.35
CA GLN A 82 -31.37 27.63 -1.03
C GLN A 82 -30.50 26.69 -0.19
N VAL A 83 -31.10 25.92 0.72
CA VAL A 83 -30.38 24.93 1.53
C VAL A 83 -29.95 23.74 0.69
N GLU A 84 -30.76 23.32 -0.28
CA GLU A 84 -30.41 22.29 -1.26
C GLU A 84 -29.28 22.74 -2.17
N HIS A 85 -29.35 23.96 -2.70
CA HIS A 85 -28.27 24.56 -3.48
C HIS A 85 -26.97 24.67 -2.66
N TYR A 86 -27.07 25.04 -1.38
CA TYR A 86 -25.92 25.04 -0.47
C TYR A 86 -25.35 23.64 -0.23
N ARG A 87 -26.18 22.61 -0.07
CA ARG A 87 -25.74 21.21 0.04
C ARG A 87 -25.01 20.76 -1.22
N LEU A 88 -25.59 21.00 -2.39
CA LEU A 88 -25.01 20.64 -3.69
C LEU A 88 -23.67 21.35 -3.91
N SER A 89 -23.62 22.68 -3.74
CA SER A 89 -22.39 23.45 -3.90
C SER A 89 -21.30 23.07 -2.89
N LYS A 90 -21.64 22.75 -1.64
CA LYS A 90 -20.66 22.24 -0.65
C LYS A 90 -20.20 20.82 -0.95
N MET A 91 -21.05 19.99 -1.55
CA MET A 91 -20.66 18.65 -2.01
C MET A 91 -19.76 18.72 -3.23
N GLU A 92 -20.01 19.64 -4.15
CA GLU A 92 -19.15 19.93 -5.30
C GLU A 92 -17.83 20.56 -4.86
N SER A 93 -17.84 21.53 -3.94
CA SER A 93 -16.61 22.11 -3.39
C SER A 93 -15.81 21.11 -2.55
N LYS A 94 -16.46 20.08 -1.98
CA LYS A 94 -15.77 18.95 -1.31
C LYS A 94 -15.25 17.89 -2.29
N LYS A 95 -15.79 17.82 -3.52
CA LYS A 95 -15.16 17.06 -4.62
C LYS A 95 -13.86 17.74 -5.08
N GLU A 96 -13.71 19.03 -4.84
CA GLU A 96 -12.47 19.78 -5.11
C GLU A 96 -11.49 19.74 -3.93
N GLN A 97 -10.73 18.66 -3.90
CA GLN A 97 -9.26 18.70 -3.89
C GLN A 97 -8.77 17.33 -4.36
N LYS A 98 -9.23 16.88 -5.54
CA LYS A 98 -8.46 15.87 -6.26
C LYS A 98 -7.10 16.52 -6.53
N PRO A 99 -6.01 16.01 -5.95
CA PRO A 99 -4.74 16.69 -6.07
C PRO A 99 -4.39 16.73 -7.57
N LYS A 100 -4.07 17.94 -8.06
CA LYS A 100 -3.85 18.19 -9.49
C LYS A 100 -2.68 17.36 -9.95
N PHE A 101 -2.80 16.70 -11.12
CA PHE A 101 -1.69 15.99 -11.77
C PHE A 101 -0.42 16.84 -11.71
N ARG A 102 0.71 16.19 -11.40
CA ARG A 102 1.99 16.89 -11.22
C ARG A 102 2.40 17.50 -12.56
N GLU A 103 2.20 18.80 -12.72
CA GLU A 103 2.62 19.53 -13.91
C GLU A 103 4.14 19.73 -13.84
N LEU A 104 4.85 19.04 -14.72
CA LEU A 104 6.29 19.17 -14.86
C LEU A 104 6.63 20.34 -15.77
N SER A 105 7.55 21.21 -15.34
CA SER A 105 8.18 22.14 -16.27
C SER A 105 9.01 21.37 -17.31
N PRO A 106 9.16 21.89 -18.54
CA PRO A 106 9.97 21.23 -19.57
C PRO A 106 11.40 20.92 -19.10
N GLU A 107 11.98 21.79 -18.28
CA GLU A 107 13.33 21.61 -17.73
C GLU A 107 13.40 20.44 -16.74
N ARG A 108 12.43 20.33 -15.82
CA ARG A 108 12.35 19.21 -14.88
C ARG A 108 12.15 17.89 -15.60
N GLY A 109 11.27 17.88 -16.62
CA GLY A 109 11.08 16.72 -17.48
C GLY A 109 12.36 16.28 -18.19
N ARG A 110 13.09 17.22 -18.80
CA ARG A 110 14.39 16.92 -19.45
C ARG A 110 15.44 16.41 -18.46
N ARG A 111 15.53 16.99 -17.26
CA ARG A 111 16.46 16.54 -16.21
C ARG A 111 16.15 15.10 -15.76
N ALA A 112 14.87 14.79 -15.57
CA ALA A 112 14.42 13.45 -15.19
C ALA A 112 14.69 12.42 -16.29
N ILE A 113 14.35 12.73 -17.54
CA ILE A 113 14.63 11.85 -18.69
C ILE A 113 16.14 11.63 -18.86
N LYS A 114 16.95 12.69 -18.73
CA LYS A 114 18.41 12.58 -18.80
C LYS A 114 18.95 11.61 -17.76
N TYR A 115 18.50 11.72 -16.50
CA TYR A 115 18.91 10.79 -15.45
C TYR A 115 18.53 9.34 -15.78
N LEU A 116 17.30 9.11 -16.25
CA LEU A 116 16.83 7.78 -16.64
C LEU A 116 17.58 7.22 -17.87
N SER A 117 18.13 8.07 -18.72
CA SER A 117 18.86 7.67 -19.94
C SER A 117 20.35 7.35 -19.68
N ASP A 118 20.93 7.92 -18.63
CA ASP A 118 22.35 7.76 -18.29
C ASP A 118 22.68 6.33 -17.79
N PRO A 119 23.91 5.83 -18.02
CA PRO A 119 24.31 4.45 -17.66
C PRO A 119 24.30 4.19 -16.14
N LYS A 120 24.35 2.90 -15.75
CA LYS A 120 24.33 2.46 -14.33
C LYS A 120 23.12 3.00 -13.57
N LEU A 121 21.95 2.92 -14.19
CA LEU A 121 20.72 3.50 -13.65
C LEU A 121 20.38 2.89 -12.29
N MET A 122 20.44 1.57 -12.16
CA MET A 122 20.06 0.87 -10.94
C MET A 122 20.96 1.20 -9.75
N GLU A 123 22.28 1.30 -9.94
CA GLU A 123 23.21 1.72 -8.89
C GLU A 123 22.94 3.15 -8.45
N ARG A 124 22.82 4.09 -9.41
CA ARG A 124 22.58 5.51 -9.11
C ARG A 124 21.24 5.71 -8.41
N THR A 125 20.19 5.07 -8.90
CA THR A 125 18.86 5.07 -8.27
C THR A 125 18.97 4.56 -6.84
N ASN A 126 19.65 3.43 -6.61
CA ASN A 126 19.78 2.89 -5.26
C ASN A 126 20.57 3.83 -4.32
N GLU A 127 21.69 4.38 -4.78
CA GLU A 127 22.49 5.33 -4.00
C GLU A 127 21.68 6.58 -3.64
N ASP A 128 20.94 7.12 -4.60
CA ASP A 128 20.15 8.33 -4.43
C ASP A 128 18.90 8.10 -3.56
N VAL A 129 18.23 6.94 -3.64
CA VAL A 129 17.20 6.53 -2.67
C VAL A 129 17.78 6.50 -1.25
N GLY A 130 19.05 6.10 -1.09
CA GLY A 130 19.71 6.17 0.21
C GLY A 130 19.90 7.59 0.75
N LYS A 131 20.06 8.57 -0.15
CA LYS A 131 20.22 9.99 0.19
C LYS A 131 18.87 10.69 0.44
N THR A 132 17.73 10.05 0.19
CA THR A 132 16.40 10.61 0.55
C THR A 132 15.99 10.31 1.99
N GLY A 133 16.90 9.74 2.79
CA GLY A 133 16.68 9.38 4.19
C GLY A 133 16.26 7.93 4.42
N VAL A 134 16.36 7.06 3.40
CA VAL A 134 16.19 5.60 3.57
C VAL A 134 17.53 4.98 3.98
N VAL A 135 17.70 4.76 5.28
CA VAL A 135 18.94 4.20 5.85
C VAL A 135 18.98 2.68 5.68
N GLY A 136 20.10 2.15 5.21
CA GLY A 136 20.29 0.71 5.03
C GLY A 136 19.34 0.11 4.01
N GLU A 137 18.95 -1.17 4.21
CA GLU A 137 17.96 -1.88 3.39
C GLU A 137 18.21 -1.79 1.87
N ARG A 138 19.49 -1.84 1.46
CA ARG A 138 19.91 -1.49 0.09
C ARG A 138 19.18 -2.28 -1.00
N ASN A 139 18.91 -3.57 -0.78
CA ASN A 139 18.16 -4.38 -1.73
C ASN A 139 16.65 -4.10 -1.61
N ASN A 140 16.12 -4.13 -0.39
CA ASN A 140 14.69 -3.97 -0.12
C ASN A 140 14.15 -2.60 -0.57
N ARG A 141 14.90 -1.50 -0.39
CA ARG A 141 14.47 -0.16 -0.80
C ARG A 141 14.37 0.00 -2.32
N LEU A 142 15.34 -0.55 -3.06
CA LEU A 142 15.35 -0.51 -4.52
C LEU A 142 14.25 -1.42 -5.08
N LEU A 143 14.12 -2.63 -4.53
CA LEU A 143 13.06 -3.56 -4.89
C LEU A 143 11.67 -2.92 -4.67
N MET A 144 11.45 -2.33 -3.51
CA MET A 144 10.18 -1.67 -3.18
C MET A 144 9.88 -0.51 -4.12
N TYR A 145 10.87 0.34 -4.43
CA TYR A 145 10.71 1.44 -5.38
C TYR A 145 10.32 0.94 -6.79
N LEU A 146 10.93 -0.14 -7.27
CA LEU A 146 10.59 -0.74 -8.57
C LEU A 146 9.19 -1.35 -8.55
N VAL A 147 8.81 -2.03 -7.46
CA VAL A 147 7.43 -2.54 -7.29
C VAL A 147 6.43 -1.39 -7.31
N PHE A 148 6.70 -0.26 -6.64
CA PHE A 148 5.80 0.90 -6.69
C PHE A 148 5.71 1.50 -8.09
N THR A 149 6.80 1.46 -8.85
CA THR A 149 6.85 1.90 -10.25
C THR A 149 6.03 0.99 -11.17
N SER A 150 5.92 -0.31 -10.84
CA SER A 150 5.14 -1.28 -11.61
C SER A 150 3.65 -0.93 -11.72
N ARG A 151 3.11 -0.03 -10.87
CA ARG A 151 1.73 0.49 -10.95
C ARG A 151 1.39 1.06 -12.33
N LEU A 152 2.39 1.56 -13.06
CA LEU A 152 2.23 2.13 -14.41
C LEU A 152 2.16 1.07 -15.51
N ARG A 153 2.44 -0.20 -15.18
CA ARG A 153 2.35 -1.32 -16.11
C ARG A 153 0.97 -1.95 -16.11
N GLU A 154 0.69 -2.77 -17.13
CA GLU A 154 -0.55 -3.55 -17.21
C GLU A 154 -0.65 -4.60 -16.10
N GLN A 155 0.49 -5.17 -15.68
CA GLN A 155 0.59 -6.16 -14.62
C GLN A 155 1.47 -5.62 -13.48
N PRO A 156 0.92 -4.80 -12.56
CA PRO A 156 1.67 -4.37 -11.41
C PRO A 156 2.00 -5.52 -10.47
N LEU A 157 3.08 -5.33 -9.74
CA LEU A 157 3.47 -6.17 -8.63
C LEU A 157 2.96 -5.58 -7.32
N HIS A 158 2.92 -6.43 -6.31
CA HIS A 158 2.51 -6.07 -4.96
C HIS A 158 3.62 -6.48 -3.99
N ILE A 159 3.76 -5.76 -2.90
CA ILE A 159 4.79 -6.02 -1.89
C ILE A 159 4.20 -6.03 -0.49
N VAL A 160 4.65 -6.96 0.33
CA VAL A 160 4.30 -7.03 1.75
C VAL A 160 5.56 -7.14 2.59
N SER A 161 5.69 -6.21 3.53
CA SER A 161 6.80 -6.17 4.48
C SER A 161 6.47 -6.99 5.72
N LEU A 162 7.30 -8.01 5.99
CA LEU A 162 7.20 -8.90 7.13
C LEU A 162 8.26 -8.57 8.18
N GLY A 163 7.87 -8.62 9.44
CA GLY A 163 8.76 -8.31 10.56
C GLY A 163 8.02 -8.18 11.89
N ALA A 164 8.75 -8.30 12.98
CA ALA A 164 8.19 -8.09 14.32
C ALA A 164 7.74 -6.62 14.52
N SER A 165 6.87 -6.36 15.49
CA SER A 165 6.53 -4.98 15.84
C SER A 165 7.80 -4.19 16.23
N GLY A 166 7.89 -2.93 15.82
CA GLY A 166 9.03 -2.06 16.11
C GLY A 166 10.28 -2.27 15.25
N THR A 167 10.26 -3.12 14.22
CA THR A 167 11.42 -3.34 13.32
C THR A 167 11.51 -2.36 12.15
N GLY A 168 10.78 -1.25 12.17
CA GLY A 168 10.83 -0.25 11.09
C GLY A 168 10.10 -0.62 9.79
N LYS A 169 9.13 -1.56 9.82
CA LYS A 169 8.35 -1.94 8.62
C LYS A 169 7.65 -0.78 7.94
N THR A 170 6.89 -0.03 8.73
CA THR A 170 6.15 1.12 8.24
C THR A 170 7.12 2.19 7.75
N TYR A 171 8.27 2.36 8.42
CA TYR A 171 9.28 3.34 8.05
C TYR A 171 9.85 3.13 6.65
N LEU A 172 10.28 1.91 6.28
CA LEU A 172 10.79 1.65 4.92
C LEU A 172 9.70 1.95 3.88
N GLN A 173 8.48 1.47 4.13
CA GLN A 173 7.35 1.64 3.23
C GLN A 173 7.00 3.13 3.02
N GLU A 174 6.87 3.89 4.11
CA GLU A 174 6.59 5.34 4.07
C GLU A 174 7.69 6.11 3.35
N LYS A 175 8.96 5.86 3.67
CA LYS A 175 10.07 6.62 3.08
C LYS A 175 10.24 6.35 1.59
N VAL A 176 10.00 5.13 1.13
CA VAL A 176 10.00 4.82 -0.30
C VAL A 176 8.73 5.36 -0.97
N ALA A 177 7.59 5.38 -0.27
CA ALA A 177 6.34 5.96 -0.79
C ALA A 177 6.42 7.48 -0.99
N GLU A 178 7.22 8.20 -0.19
CA GLU A 178 7.52 9.63 -0.39
C GLU A 178 8.18 9.92 -1.76
N LEU A 179 8.72 8.91 -2.45
CA LEU A 179 9.31 9.04 -3.79
C LEU A 179 8.27 8.97 -4.92
N ILE A 180 7.02 8.64 -4.58
CA ILE A 180 5.90 8.52 -5.51
C ILE A 180 5.06 9.81 -5.44
N PRO A 181 4.57 10.35 -6.57
CA PRO A 181 3.71 11.53 -6.56
C PRO A 181 2.46 11.34 -5.69
N GLU A 182 2.04 12.38 -4.97
CA GLU A 182 0.87 12.35 -4.07
C GLU A 182 -0.41 11.89 -4.79
N ASN A 183 -0.60 12.31 -6.04
CA ASN A 183 -1.75 11.91 -6.86
C ASN A 183 -1.76 10.42 -7.20
N ASP A 184 -0.59 9.78 -7.15
CA ASP A 184 -0.42 8.41 -7.57
C ASP A 184 -0.43 7.45 -6.37
N LYS A 185 -0.64 7.95 -5.15
CA LYS A 185 -0.76 7.13 -3.95
C LYS A 185 -2.11 7.32 -3.26
N LEU A 186 -2.46 6.32 -2.47
CA LEU A 186 -3.60 6.27 -1.58
C LEU A 186 -3.15 5.62 -0.27
N GLU A 187 -3.00 6.44 0.76
CA GLU A 187 -2.60 6.00 2.10
C GLU A 187 -3.84 5.67 2.92
N ILE A 188 -3.91 4.45 3.44
CA ILE A 188 -5.08 3.90 4.11
C ILE A 188 -4.66 3.39 5.49
N THR A 189 -5.13 4.09 6.52
CA THR A 189 -4.94 3.70 7.92
C THR A 189 -6.09 2.81 8.40
N VAL A 190 -7.33 3.18 8.08
CA VAL A 190 -8.55 2.43 8.41
C VAL A 190 -9.54 2.54 7.26
N LEU A 191 -10.12 1.41 6.84
CA LEU A 191 -11.10 1.37 5.77
C LEU A 191 -12.21 0.38 6.09
N SER A 192 -13.46 0.79 5.88
CA SER A 192 -14.59 -0.14 5.98
C SER A 192 -14.62 -1.06 4.75
N GLU A 193 -15.06 -2.31 4.89
CA GLU A 193 -15.15 -3.28 3.77
C GLU A 193 -15.73 -2.69 2.48
N ASN A 194 -16.70 -1.78 2.60
CA ASN A 194 -17.42 -1.22 1.47
C ASN A 194 -16.76 -0.01 0.80
N ALA A 195 -15.79 0.65 1.43
CA ALA A 195 -15.27 1.92 0.92
C ALA A 195 -14.62 1.76 -0.47
N PHE A 196 -14.01 0.61 -0.75
CA PHE A 196 -13.40 0.31 -2.05
C PHE A 196 -14.39 0.40 -3.23
N TYR A 197 -15.67 0.10 -3.01
CA TYR A 197 -16.68 0.13 -4.08
C TYR A 197 -17.24 1.53 -4.36
N TYR A 198 -16.99 2.49 -3.48
CA TYR A 198 -17.48 3.87 -3.63
C TYR A 198 -16.46 4.83 -4.24
N PHE A 199 -15.24 4.37 -4.52
CA PHE A 199 -14.29 5.14 -5.34
C PHE A 199 -14.84 5.34 -6.76
N GLY A 200 -14.43 6.43 -7.41
CA GLY A 200 -14.74 6.64 -8.82
C GLY A 200 -14.19 5.51 -9.70
N GLN A 201 -14.82 5.28 -10.85
CA GLN A 201 -14.53 4.12 -11.71
C GLN A 201 -13.05 3.96 -12.03
N THR A 202 -12.33 5.04 -12.32
CA THR A 202 -10.89 5.00 -12.65
C THR A 202 -10.02 5.59 -11.54
N GLU A 203 -10.59 5.84 -10.36
CA GLU A 203 -9.89 6.57 -9.30
C GLU A 203 -8.72 5.79 -8.72
N LEU A 204 -8.80 4.46 -8.68
CA LEU A 204 -7.71 3.60 -8.20
C LEU A 204 -6.70 3.25 -9.29
N LYS A 205 -6.97 3.55 -10.55
CA LYS A 205 -6.13 3.13 -11.68
C LYS A 205 -4.74 3.76 -11.58
N HIS A 206 -3.72 2.92 -11.69
CA HIS A 206 -2.30 3.27 -11.55
C HIS A 206 -1.93 3.90 -10.18
N LYS A 207 -2.73 3.67 -9.13
CA LYS A 207 -2.41 4.10 -7.77
C LYS A 207 -1.62 3.06 -6.99
N LEU A 208 -0.71 3.56 -6.16
CA LEU A 208 -0.07 2.86 -5.07
C LEU A 208 -1.00 2.91 -3.84
N VAL A 209 -1.56 1.77 -3.47
CA VAL A 209 -2.38 1.60 -2.26
C VAL A 209 -1.48 1.16 -1.11
N LEU A 210 -1.32 2.02 -0.12
CA LEU A 210 -0.49 1.81 1.06
C LEU A 210 -1.39 1.44 2.24
N ILE A 211 -1.15 0.27 2.82
CA ILE A 211 -1.84 -0.19 4.03
C ILE A 211 -0.78 -0.36 5.11
N GLU A 212 -0.88 0.43 6.18
CA GLU A 212 0.12 0.40 7.25
C GLU A 212 0.11 -0.95 7.98
N ASP A 213 -1.07 -1.47 8.33
CA ASP A 213 -1.22 -2.77 9.00
C ASP A 213 -2.32 -3.61 8.34
N LEU A 214 -1.91 -4.66 7.63
CA LEU A 214 -2.82 -5.63 7.02
C LEU A 214 -3.55 -6.48 8.06
N ASP A 215 -3.01 -6.63 9.29
CA ASP A 215 -3.63 -7.42 10.35
C ASP A 215 -4.93 -6.76 10.85
N GLY A 216 -5.01 -5.42 10.80
CA GLY A 216 -6.20 -4.62 11.09
C GLY A 216 -7.19 -4.49 9.93
N ALA A 217 -6.77 -4.81 8.69
CA ALA A 217 -7.56 -4.61 7.47
C ALA A 217 -8.24 -5.90 6.95
N LYS A 218 -8.52 -6.88 7.82
CA LYS A 218 -9.02 -8.21 7.43
C LYS A 218 -10.29 -8.19 6.58
N GLU A 219 -11.20 -7.29 6.89
CA GLU A 219 -12.48 -7.16 6.17
C GLU A 219 -12.30 -6.64 4.73
N VAL A 220 -11.16 -6.00 4.45
CA VAL A 220 -10.87 -5.31 3.19
C VAL A 220 -10.05 -6.18 2.24
N LEU A 221 -9.60 -7.35 2.70
CA LEU A 221 -8.71 -8.24 1.95
C LEU A 221 -9.35 -8.82 0.69
N TYR A 222 -10.67 -9.03 0.69
CA TYR A 222 -11.36 -9.57 -0.47
C TYR A 222 -11.38 -8.59 -1.65
N PRO A 223 -11.88 -7.33 -1.51
CA PRO A 223 -11.79 -6.33 -2.57
C PRO A 223 -10.36 -6.13 -3.10
N ILE A 224 -9.37 -6.10 -2.20
CA ILE A 224 -7.95 -5.97 -2.58
C ILE A 224 -7.54 -7.15 -3.46
N ARG A 225 -7.82 -8.39 -3.06
CA ARG A 225 -7.45 -9.60 -3.81
C ARG A 225 -8.03 -9.63 -5.23
N GLU A 226 -9.27 -9.17 -5.37
CA GLU A 226 -9.93 -9.05 -6.67
C GLU A 226 -9.27 -7.94 -7.51
N LEU A 227 -8.91 -6.80 -6.93
CA LEU A 227 -8.14 -5.75 -7.62
C LEU A 227 -6.74 -6.24 -8.06
N GLN A 228 -6.07 -7.08 -7.26
CA GLN A 228 -4.77 -7.67 -7.63
C GLN A 228 -4.92 -8.66 -8.81
N THR A 229 -5.98 -9.47 -8.81
CA THR A 229 -6.13 -10.58 -9.76
C THR A 229 -6.88 -10.16 -11.02
N LYS A 230 -8.05 -9.52 -10.88
CA LYS A 230 -8.95 -9.14 -11.99
C LYS A 230 -8.74 -7.70 -12.45
N ARG A 231 -8.07 -6.86 -11.66
CA ARG A 231 -7.87 -5.42 -11.94
C ARG A 231 -9.16 -4.60 -11.96
N TRP A 232 -10.26 -5.13 -11.44
CA TRP A 232 -11.49 -4.41 -11.22
C TRP A 232 -12.33 -5.12 -10.16
N ILE A 233 -13.21 -4.36 -9.51
CA ILE A 233 -14.22 -4.85 -8.58
C ILE A 233 -15.57 -4.24 -8.93
N THR A 234 -16.63 -4.97 -8.66
CA THR A 234 -18.01 -4.48 -8.80
C THR A 234 -18.82 -4.80 -7.58
N LYS A 235 -19.73 -3.89 -7.22
CA LYS A 235 -20.76 -4.15 -6.23
C LYS A 235 -22.10 -3.62 -6.72
N THR A 236 -23.09 -4.50 -6.66
CA THR A 236 -24.46 -4.16 -7.04
C THR A 236 -25.22 -3.79 -5.78
N ILE A 237 -25.75 -2.57 -5.72
CA ILE A 237 -26.53 -2.06 -4.58
C ILE A 237 -27.90 -1.53 -5.04
N PRO A 238 -28.97 -1.76 -4.27
CA PRO A 238 -30.25 -1.12 -4.51
C PRO A 238 -30.20 0.32 -4.01
N ILE A 239 -30.63 1.26 -4.85
CA ILE A 239 -30.80 2.69 -4.52
C ILE A 239 -32.24 3.06 -4.78
N LYS A 240 -32.82 3.86 -3.87
CA LYS A 240 -34.16 4.43 -4.09
C LYS A 240 -34.06 5.57 -5.10
N ASP A 241 -34.85 5.50 -6.16
CA ASP A 241 -35.03 6.64 -7.05
C ASP A 241 -35.85 7.74 -6.37
N SER A 242 -35.92 8.92 -6.99
CA SER A 242 -36.72 10.05 -6.50
C SER A 242 -38.22 9.77 -6.44
N LYS A 243 -38.68 8.64 -6.97
CA LYS A 243 -40.08 8.18 -6.98
C LYS A 243 -40.34 7.05 -5.96
N GLY A 244 -39.34 6.67 -5.16
CA GLY A 244 -39.45 5.64 -4.12
C GLY A 244 -39.27 4.20 -4.63
N ASN A 245 -39.00 3.97 -5.92
CA ASN A 245 -38.75 2.64 -6.46
C ASN A 245 -37.29 2.22 -6.20
N LEU A 246 -37.08 0.93 -5.94
CA LEU A 246 -35.75 0.37 -5.81
C LEU A 246 -35.14 0.15 -7.19
N LYS A 247 -34.18 0.99 -7.57
CA LYS A 247 -33.35 0.81 -8.75
C LYS A 247 -32.03 0.18 -8.35
N THR A 248 -31.67 -0.91 -8.99
CA THR A 248 -30.37 -1.55 -8.78
C THR A 248 -29.31 -0.82 -9.60
N ILE A 249 -28.22 -0.37 -8.95
CA ILE A 249 -27.04 0.15 -9.64
C ILE A 249 -25.84 -0.76 -9.40
N THR A 250 -24.95 -0.85 -10.38
CA THR A 250 -23.67 -1.55 -10.23
C THR A 250 -22.55 -0.53 -10.16
N LEU A 251 -21.93 -0.43 -8.99
CA LEU A 251 -20.68 0.30 -8.81
C LEU A 251 -19.56 -0.54 -9.40
N ARG A 252 -18.70 0.07 -10.21
CA ARG A 252 -17.53 -0.56 -10.81
C ARG A 252 -16.32 0.32 -10.53
N VAL A 253 -15.26 -0.30 -10.02
CA VAL A 253 -13.97 0.36 -9.77
C VAL A 253 -12.88 -0.43 -10.48
N GLU A 254 -12.06 0.27 -11.24
CA GLU A 254 -11.00 -0.25 -12.07
C GLU A 254 -9.63 0.06 -11.47
N GLY A 255 -8.76 -0.93 -11.53
CA GLY A 255 -7.32 -0.79 -11.40
C GLY A 255 -6.65 -0.62 -12.77
N PRO A 256 -5.38 -1.03 -12.92
CA PRO A 256 -4.62 -1.84 -11.97
C PRO A 256 -4.04 -1.01 -10.81
N ILE A 257 -3.85 -1.62 -9.65
CA ILE A 257 -3.24 -1.00 -8.46
C ILE A 257 -1.89 -1.63 -8.15
N CYS A 258 -0.99 -0.91 -7.48
CA CYS A 258 0.11 -1.52 -6.73
C CYS A 258 -0.28 -1.55 -5.25
N LEU A 259 -0.11 -2.70 -4.59
CA LEU A 259 -0.45 -2.84 -3.17
C LEU A 259 0.86 -2.93 -2.39
N ALA A 260 0.98 -2.11 -1.36
CA ALA A 260 2.06 -2.14 -0.40
C ALA A 260 1.47 -2.26 1.00
N GLY A 261 1.85 -3.30 1.73
CA GLY A 261 1.34 -3.55 3.07
C GLY A 261 2.40 -3.99 4.05
N THR A 262 2.15 -3.82 5.34
CA THR A 262 2.95 -4.47 6.38
C THR A 262 2.11 -5.42 7.23
N THR A 263 2.73 -6.50 7.71
CA THR A 263 2.08 -7.45 8.63
C THR A 263 3.09 -8.09 9.56
N THR A 264 2.61 -8.52 10.73
CA THR A 264 3.40 -9.30 11.69
C THR A 264 3.20 -10.81 11.52
N ARG A 265 2.25 -11.24 10.68
CA ARG A 265 1.78 -12.63 10.61
C ARG A 265 2.10 -13.27 9.26
N GLU A 266 3.19 -14.04 9.21
CA GLU A 266 3.55 -14.80 8.00
C GLU A 266 2.47 -15.81 7.57
N ARG A 267 1.84 -16.52 8.52
CA ARG A 267 0.89 -17.62 8.22
C ARG A 267 -0.55 -17.17 8.00
N LEU A 268 -0.96 -16.02 8.57
CA LEU A 268 -2.39 -15.63 8.56
C LEU A 268 -2.85 -15.07 7.20
N TYR A 269 -1.92 -14.98 6.24
CA TYR A 269 -2.10 -14.23 5.00
C TYR A 269 -1.76 -15.04 3.75
N GLU A 270 -1.72 -16.38 3.84
CA GLU A 270 -1.15 -17.25 2.81
C GLU A 270 -1.71 -16.96 1.40
N ASP A 271 -3.01 -16.76 1.26
CA ASP A 271 -3.63 -16.48 -0.05
C ASP A 271 -3.13 -15.19 -0.70
N ASN A 272 -2.99 -14.12 0.06
CA ASN A 272 -2.56 -12.81 -0.43
C ASN A 272 -1.03 -12.69 -0.44
N ALA A 273 -0.34 -13.33 0.49
CA ALA A 273 1.12 -13.45 0.53
C ALA A 273 1.67 -14.09 -0.75
N ASN A 274 0.95 -15.05 -1.32
CA ASN A 274 1.30 -15.66 -2.60
C ASN A 274 1.04 -14.75 -3.82
N ARG A 275 0.33 -13.62 -3.67
CA ARG A 275 0.05 -12.62 -4.72
C ARG A 275 0.96 -11.38 -4.60
N SER A 276 1.84 -11.38 -3.61
CA SER A 276 2.80 -10.31 -3.35
C SER A 276 4.22 -10.86 -3.29
N LEU A 277 5.19 -9.97 -3.47
CA LEU A 277 6.57 -10.18 -3.07
C LEU A 277 6.65 -9.97 -1.56
N LEU A 278 7.12 -10.98 -0.85
CA LEU A 278 7.30 -10.93 0.59
C LEU A 278 8.73 -10.51 0.86
N ILE A 279 8.91 -9.36 1.52
CA ILE A 279 10.22 -8.91 1.96
C ILE A 279 10.34 -9.06 3.47
N TYR A 280 11.55 -9.43 3.90
CA TYR A 280 11.93 -9.49 5.30
C TYR A 280 12.89 -8.36 5.56
N LEU A 281 12.64 -7.60 6.62
CA LEU A 281 13.51 -6.52 7.00
C LEU A 281 14.74 -7.03 7.72
N ASP A 282 15.83 -6.32 7.49
CA ASP A 282 17.07 -6.51 8.19
C ASP A 282 16.87 -6.13 9.67
N SER A 283 17.09 -7.10 10.55
CA SER A 283 17.00 -6.89 12.00
C SER A 283 18.36 -7.06 12.70
N THR A 284 19.43 -7.10 11.89
CA THR A 284 20.81 -7.22 12.37
C THR A 284 21.19 -6.05 13.28
N PRO A 285 22.07 -6.29 14.28
CA PRO A 285 22.61 -5.22 15.12
C PRO A 285 23.26 -4.09 14.32
N GLU A 286 23.97 -4.43 13.24
CA GLU A 286 24.66 -3.48 12.37
C GLU A 286 23.66 -2.54 11.69
N HIS A 287 22.56 -3.08 11.17
CA HIS A 287 21.51 -2.25 10.55
C HIS A 287 20.82 -1.33 11.56
N LYS A 288 20.54 -1.82 12.77
CA LYS A 288 19.96 -1.00 13.84
C LYS A 288 20.87 0.16 14.24
N GLU A 289 22.17 -0.08 14.33
CA GLU A 289 23.13 0.98 14.65
C GLU A 289 23.18 2.05 13.57
N LEU A 290 23.13 1.67 12.28
CA LEU A 290 23.03 2.63 11.17
C LEU A 290 21.78 3.52 11.28
N ILE A 291 20.62 2.94 11.62
CA ILE A 291 19.39 3.70 11.84
C ILE A 291 19.56 4.67 13.02
N MET A 292 20.10 4.20 14.14
CA MET A 292 20.30 5.02 15.33
C MET A 292 21.30 6.15 15.07
N GLU A 293 22.37 5.88 14.33
CA GLU A 293 23.35 6.88 13.91
C GLU A 293 22.69 7.97 13.06
N TYR A 294 21.88 7.59 12.08
CA TYR A 294 21.14 8.52 11.26
C TYR A 294 20.16 9.37 12.09
N GLN A 295 19.42 8.77 13.03
CA GLN A 295 18.54 9.51 13.94
C GLN A 295 19.31 10.53 14.79
N ARG A 296 20.48 10.15 15.30
CA ARG A 296 21.38 11.07 16.04
C ARG A 296 21.89 12.20 15.15
N MET A 297 22.29 11.92 13.91
CA MET A 297 22.73 12.94 12.96
C MET A 297 21.60 13.93 12.59
N LEU A 298 20.38 13.42 12.44
CA LEU A 298 19.17 14.22 12.19
C LEU A 298 18.89 15.16 13.36
N SER A 299 18.92 14.63 14.58
CA SER A 299 18.72 15.42 15.80
C SER A 299 19.83 16.44 16.02
N ALA A 300 21.07 16.12 15.64
CA ALA A 300 22.22 17.02 15.69
C ALA A 300 22.24 18.08 14.57
N GLY A 301 21.26 18.08 13.65
CA GLY A 301 21.21 19.04 12.54
C GLY A 301 22.30 18.85 11.47
N LYS A 302 22.99 17.71 11.46
CA LYS A 302 24.07 17.41 10.49
C LYS A 302 23.53 17.01 9.12
N ILE A 303 22.24 16.72 9.02
CA ILE A 303 21.58 16.28 7.79
C ILE A 303 20.87 17.45 7.13
N ASN A 304 21.18 17.69 5.86
CA ASN A 304 20.55 18.75 5.07
C ASN A 304 19.19 18.29 4.52
N ARG A 305 18.12 18.58 5.25
CA ARG A 305 16.73 18.26 4.88
C ARG A 305 16.30 18.84 3.53
N SER A 306 16.83 20.01 3.16
CA SER A 306 16.48 20.64 1.89
C SER A 306 16.97 19.82 0.70
N LYS A 307 18.19 19.25 0.79
CA LYS A 307 18.73 18.35 -0.24
C LYS A 307 17.95 17.03 -0.32
N GLU A 308 17.57 16.46 0.82
CA GLU A 308 16.73 15.26 0.84
C GLU A 308 15.39 15.52 0.15
N GLN A 309 14.75 16.65 0.45
CA GLN A 309 13.48 17.02 -0.16
C GLN A 309 13.61 17.29 -1.66
N GLU A 310 14.66 17.99 -2.09
CA GLU A 310 14.92 18.21 -3.53
C GLU A 310 15.05 16.87 -4.26
N LEU A 311 15.77 15.91 -3.67
CA LEU A 311 15.96 14.60 -4.27
C LEU A 311 14.65 13.80 -4.30
N LYS A 312 13.81 13.85 -3.26
CA LYS A 312 12.47 13.25 -3.28
C LYS A 312 11.61 13.84 -4.38
N GLU A 313 11.61 15.16 -4.54
CA GLU A 313 10.89 15.81 -5.63
C GLU A 313 11.45 15.42 -7.01
N PHE A 314 12.75 15.20 -7.12
CA PHE A 314 13.35 14.67 -8.34
C PHE A 314 12.92 13.23 -8.64
N PHE A 315 12.79 12.36 -7.64
CA PHE A 315 12.21 11.03 -7.80
C PHE A 315 10.76 11.05 -8.27
N LYS A 316 9.95 11.96 -7.73
CA LYS A 316 8.58 12.16 -8.20
C LYS A 316 8.55 12.65 -9.65
N ASP A 317 9.49 13.49 -10.06
CA ASP A 317 9.62 13.92 -11.47
C ASP A 317 9.95 12.74 -12.39
N MET A 318 10.88 11.87 -11.97
CA MET A 318 11.19 10.63 -12.70
C MET A 318 9.96 9.73 -12.85
N GLN A 319 9.15 9.58 -11.80
CA GLN A 319 7.93 8.78 -11.87
C GLN A 319 6.89 9.36 -12.85
N SER A 320 6.78 10.69 -12.93
CA SER A 320 5.84 11.35 -13.82
C SER A 320 6.25 11.38 -15.30
N VAL A 321 7.53 11.20 -15.63
CA VAL A 321 7.98 11.10 -17.03
C VAL A 321 7.90 9.68 -17.61
N LEU A 322 7.76 8.64 -16.79
CA LEU A 322 7.66 7.26 -17.30
C LEU A 322 6.38 7.09 -18.12
N LYS A 323 6.52 6.56 -19.33
CA LYS A 323 5.40 6.33 -20.25
C LYS A 323 4.95 4.88 -20.18
N PRO A 324 3.64 4.60 -20.33
CA PRO A 324 3.16 3.24 -20.54
C PRO A 324 3.75 2.69 -21.84
N ILE A 325 4.52 1.60 -21.75
CA ILE A 325 5.12 0.91 -22.89
C ILE A 325 5.11 -0.60 -22.62
N LYS A 326 4.89 -1.39 -23.67
CA LYS A 326 4.89 -2.84 -23.55
C LYS A 326 6.31 -3.36 -23.45
N VAL A 327 6.50 -4.40 -22.66
CA VAL A 327 7.80 -5.04 -22.48
C VAL A 327 7.71 -6.46 -23.04
N ARG A 328 8.69 -6.85 -23.85
CA ARG A 328 8.84 -8.23 -24.32
C ARG A 328 10.15 -8.78 -23.78
N ASN A 329 10.08 -9.92 -23.10
CA ASN A 329 11.26 -10.60 -22.60
C ASN A 329 11.66 -11.74 -23.54
N PRO A 330 12.66 -11.56 -24.44
CA PRO A 330 13.08 -12.61 -25.37
C PRO A 330 13.74 -13.80 -24.66
N TYR A 331 14.15 -13.63 -23.39
CA TYR A 331 14.78 -14.69 -22.61
C TYR A 331 13.78 -15.49 -21.77
N ALA A 332 12.49 -15.11 -21.76
CA ALA A 332 11.48 -15.68 -20.86
C ALA A 332 11.39 -17.21 -20.88
N GLU A 333 11.53 -17.82 -22.06
CA GLU A 333 11.43 -19.28 -22.25
C GLU A 333 12.60 -20.06 -21.62
N PHE A 334 13.76 -19.41 -21.45
CA PHE A 334 14.96 -20.01 -20.89
C PHE A 334 15.06 -19.86 -19.37
N LEU A 335 14.27 -18.94 -18.81
CA LEU A 335 14.28 -18.56 -17.39
C LEU A 335 13.49 -19.54 -16.52
N LYS A 336 14.04 -20.74 -16.34
CA LYS A 336 13.41 -21.79 -15.52
C LYS A 336 13.76 -21.62 -14.04
N LEU A 337 12.72 -21.63 -13.21
CA LEU A 337 12.86 -21.67 -11.76
C LEU A 337 13.33 -23.06 -11.29
N PRO A 338 14.14 -23.13 -10.21
CA PRO A 338 14.46 -24.38 -9.55
C PRO A 338 13.24 -25.18 -9.06
N GLU A 339 13.33 -26.52 -9.12
CA GLU A 339 12.19 -27.42 -8.83
C GLU A 339 11.71 -27.40 -7.37
N TYR A 340 12.60 -27.10 -6.42
CA TYR A 340 12.30 -27.11 -4.98
C TYR A 340 11.61 -25.81 -4.49
N ILE A 341 11.33 -24.85 -5.37
CA ILE A 341 10.58 -23.64 -5.01
C ILE A 341 9.13 -23.99 -4.71
N PHE A 342 8.62 -23.56 -3.55
CA PHE A 342 7.20 -23.71 -3.25
C PHE A 342 6.35 -22.84 -4.18
N LYS A 343 5.23 -23.41 -4.66
CA LYS A 343 4.24 -22.74 -5.52
C LYS A 343 4.87 -22.14 -6.80
N PRO A 344 5.51 -22.96 -7.63
CA PRO A 344 6.36 -22.51 -8.74
C PRO A 344 5.62 -21.64 -9.77
N LEU A 345 4.32 -21.89 -10.01
CA LEU A 345 3.52 -21.13 -10.98
C LEU A 345 3.44 -19.63 -10.66
N ARG A 346 3.13 -19.28 -9.40
CA ARG A 346 3.02 -17.88 -8.99
C ARG A 346 4.40 -17.23 -8.87
N THR A 347 5.38 -17.97 -8.38
CA THR A 347 6.75 -17.48 -8.27
C THR A 347 7.32 -17.18 -9.67
N ASN A 348 7.04 -18.01 -10.67
CA ASN A 348 7.46 -17.77 -12.05
C ASN A 348 6.82 -16.51 -12.63
N SER A 349 5.51 -16.34 -12.43
CA SER A 349 4.81 -15.13 -12.87
C SER A 349 5.38 -13.87 -12.21
N HIS A 350 5.68 -13.88 -10.91
CA HIS A 350 6.30 -12.75 -10.22
C HIS A 350 7.72 -12.48 -10.72
N TYR A 351 8.50 -13.54 -10.97
CA TYR A 351 9.88 -13.42 -11.45
C TYR A 351 9.93 -12.74 -12.83
N LEU A 352 9.13 -13.23 -13.79
CA LEU A 352 9.03 -12.63 -15.12
C LEU A 352 8.49 -11.19 -15.05
N ALA A 353 7.42 -10.95 -14.29
CA ALA A 353 6.85 -9.62 -14.14
C ALA A 353 7.83 -8.62 -13.48
N PHE A 354 8.72 -9.08 -12.60
CA PHE A 354 9.75 -8.21 -12.01
C PHE A 354 10.85 -7.88 -13.01
N ILE A 355 11.32 -8.85 -13.80
CA ILE A 355 12.27 -8.59 -14.91
C ILE A 355 11.73 -7.54 -15.86
N GLU A 356 10.46 -7.69 -16.25
CA GLU A 356 9.82 -6.74 -17.14
C GLU A 356 9.62 -5.37 -16.48
N THR A 357 9.48 -5.31 -15.15
CA THR A 357 9.42 -4.05 -14.39
C THR A 357 10.78 -3.36 -14.36
N VAL A 358 11.86 -4.10 -14.19
CA VAL A 358 13.23 -3.58 -14.31
C VAL A 358 13.45 -3.05 -15.73
N THR A 359 13.04 -3.80 -16.75
CA THR A 359 13.13 -3.38 -18.15
C THR A 359 12.32 -2.10 -18.41
N PHE A 360 11.09 -2.02 -17.87
CA PHE A 360 10.22 -0.85 -17.95
C PHE A 360 10.85 0.40 -17.33
N TYR A 361 11.55 0.25 -16.21
CA TYR A 361 12.26 1.36 -15.57
C TYR A 361 13.40 1.88 -16.45
N HIS A 362 14.06 1.00 -17.21
CA HIS A 362 15.08 1.34 -18.20
C HIS A 362 14.51 1.83 -19.54
N GLN A 363 13.21 2.16 -19.67
CA GLN A 363 12.58 2.48 -20.97
C GLN A 363 13.31 3.56 -21.79
N TYR A 364 13.99 4.51 -21.13
CA TYR A 364 14.75 5.58 -21.79
C TYR A 364 16.17 5.15 -22.25
N GLN A 365 16.58 3.92 -21.94
CA GLN A 365 17.85 3.30 -22.36
C GLN A 365 17.65 2.17 -23.36
N ARG A 366 16.40 1.89 -23.73
CA ARG A 366 16.04 0.80 -24.62
C ARG A 366 15.55 1.37 -25.93
N GLU A 367 15.87 0.66 -27.01
CA GLU A 367 15.34 0.98 -28.33
C GLU A 367 13.84 0.62 -28.37
N VAL A 368 13.01 1.57 -28.78
CA VAL A 368 11.57 1.34 -28.97
C VAL A 368 11.37 0.68 -30.33
N LYS A 369 10.91 -0.56 -30.31
CA LYS A 369 10.58 -1.34 -31.50
C LYS A 369 9.08 -1.29 -31.75
N THR A 370 8.68 -1.43 -33.00
CA THR A 370 7.27 -1.52 -33.40
C THR A 370 7.01 -2.88 -34.01
N ASP A 371 5.99 -3.57 -33.51
CA ASP A 371 5.58 -4.84 -34.07
C ASP A 371 4.98 -4.64 -35.47
N PRO A 372 5.54 -5.24 -36.53
CA PRO A 372 5.05 -5.04 -37.90
C PRO A 372 3.63 -5.61 -38.13
N ARG A 373 3.14 -6.52 -37.27
CA ARG A 373 1.81 -7.13 -37.39
C ARG A 373 0.74 -6.36 -36.62
N THR A 374 1.06 -5.86 -35.43
CA THR A 374 0.07 -5.20 -34.55
C THR A 374 0.21 -3.68 -34.50
N GLY A 375 1.34 -3.13 -34.97
CA GLY A 375 1.66 -1.69 -34.85
C GLY A 375 2.01 -1.26 -33.42
N GLU A 376 2.12 -2.19 -32.48
CA GLU A 376 2.31 -1.90 -31.06
C GLU A 376 3.78 -1.61 -30.74
N GLN A 377 4.03 -0.54 -29.98
CA GLN A 377 5.37 -0.18 -29.52
C GLN A 377 5.78 -0.99 -28.29
N TYR A 378 7.00 -1.51 -28.31
CA TYR A 378 7.55 -2.30 -27.22
C TYR A 378 9.06 -2.08 -27.03
N ILE A 379 9.55 -2.39 -25.84
CA ILE A 379 10.97 -2.49 -25.51
C ILE A 379 11.31 -3.93 -25.13
N GLU A 380 12.58 -4.30 -25.29
CA GLU A 380 13.06 -5.65 -25.01
C GLU A 380 13.90 -5.70 -23.73
N THR A 381 13.71 -6.78 -22.97
CA THR A 381 14.54 -7.11 -21.81
C THR A 381 15.97 -7.41 -22.23
N THR A 382 16.93 -6.92 -21.44
CA THR A 382 18.36 -7.20 -21.58
C THR A 382 18.86 -8.15 -20.48
N LEU A 383 20.07 -8.70 -20.66
CA LEU A 383 20.68 -9.57 -19.65
C LEU A 383 21.03 -8.82 -18.35
N GLU A 384 21.24 -7.50 -18.42
CA GLU A 384 21.46 -6.64 -17.24
C GLU A 384 20.18 -6.54 -16.40
N ASP A 385 19.01 -6.47 -17.04
CA ASP A 385 17.72 -6.44 -16.34
C ASP A 385 17.49 -7.75 -15.54
N ILE A 386 17.90 -8.88 -16.11
CA ILE A 386 17.82 -10.21 -15.47
C ILE A 386 18.83 -10.29 -14.30
N GLU A 387 20.05 -9.79 -14.48
CA GLU A 387 21.07 -9.77 -13.41
C GLU A 387 20.59 -8.97 -12.19
N TRP A 388 20.05 -7.77 -12.42
CA TRP A 388 19.46 -6.96 -11.35
C TRP A 388 18.27 -7.65 -10.69
N THR A 389 17.45 -8.33 -11.47
CA THR A 389 16.33 -9.10 -10.95
C THR A 389 16.79 -10.25 -10.06
N ASN A 390 17.76 -11.06 -10.50
CA ASN A 390 18.34 -12.14 -9.70
C ASN A 390 18.89 -11.61 -8.38
N LYS A 391 19.65 -10.51 -8.44
CA LYS A 391 20.22 -9.87 -7.25
C LYS A 391 19.16 -9.41 -6.24
N LEU A 392 18.08 -8.78 -6.71
CA LEU A 392 17.05 -8.22 -5.84
C LEU A 392 16.07 -9.29 -5.31
N LEU A 393 15.77 -10.33 -6.11
CA LEU A 393 14.83 -11.38 -5.72
C LEU A 393 15.47 -12.57 -5.01
N LYS A 394 16.82 -12.66 -4.95
CA LYS A 394 17.53 -13.79 -4.34
C LYS A 394 16.98 -14.16 -2.95
N ASP A 395 16.93 -13.18 -2.05
CA ASP A 395 16.46 -13.41 -0.67
C ASP A 395 14.98 -13.80 -0.60
N ILE A 396 14.14 -13.27 -1.51
CA ILE A 396 12.71 -13.60 -1.58
C ILE A 396 12.51 -15.02 -2.09
N LEU A 397 13.25 -15.43 -3.13
CA LEU A 397 13.18 -16.77 -3.70
C LEU A 397 13.74 -17.82 -2.72
N LEU A 398 14.80 -17.48 -1.99
CA LEU A 398 15.30 -18.29 -0.89
C LEU A 398 14.23 -18.49 0.18
N ALA A 399 13.63 -17.41 0.67
CA ALA A 399 12.59 -17.50 1.70
C ALA A 399 11.35 -18.29 1.22
N LYS A 400 11.02 -18.23 -0.07
CA LYS A 400 9.94 -19.04 -0.67
C LYS A 400 10.31 -20.51 -0.91
N SER A 401 11.59 -20.86 -0.85
CA SER A 401 12.07 -22.24 -0.94
C SER A 401 12.26 -22.86 0.44
N ASP A 402 12.37 -22.02 1.47
CA ASP A 402 12.65 -22.45 2.84
C ASP A 402 11.38 -22.94 3.52
N GLU A 403 11.45 -24.13 4.10
CA GLU A 403 10.37 -24.67 4.92
C GLU A 403 10.22 -23.86 6.21
N LEU A 404 11.32 -23.31 6.73
CA LEU A 404 11.34 -22.58 8.00
C LEU A 404 10.90 -21.11 7.80
N PRO A 405 9.94 -20.62 8.60
CA PRO A 405 9.69 -19.19 8.76
C PRO A 405 10.99 -18.44 9.07
N LYS A 406 11.13 -17.20 8.58
CA LYS A 406 12.38 -16.43 8.69
C LYS A 406 12.88 -16.34 10.13
N ALA A 407 11.99 -16.04 11.08
CA ALA A 407 12.34 -15.96 12.49
C ALA A 407 12.85 -17.29 13.09
N LEU A 408 12.34 -18.43 12.59
CA LEU A 408 12.79 -19.76 13.01
C LEU A 408 14.12 -20.12 12.35
N ARG A 409 14.31 -19.74 11.07
CA ARG A 409 15.58 -19.85 10.34
C ARG A 409 16.69 -19.08 11.04
N ASP A 410 16.47 -17.81 11.35
CA ASP A 410 17.47 -16.97 12.02
C ASP A 410 17.83 -17.50 13.43
N PHE A 411 16.85 -18.06 14.14
CA PHE A 411 17.08 -18.75 15.41
C PHE A 411 17.96 -19.99 15.21
N PHE A 412 17.67 -20.82 14.21
CA PHE A 412 18.42 -22.05 13.94
C PHE A 412 19.86 -21.77 13.50
N GLU A 413 20.09 -20.76 12.65
CA GLU A 413 21.44 -20.36 12.24
C GLU A 413 22.24 -19.72 13.40
N SER A 414 21.56 -19.01 14.32
CA SER A 414 22.19 -18.51 15.55
C SER A 414 22.56 -19.66 16.51
N LEU A 415 21.70 -20.68 16.59
CA LEU A 415 21.96 -21.89 17.36
C LEU A 415 23.16 -22.67 16.81
N LYS A 416 23.22 -22.90 15.48
CA LYS A 416 24.39 -23.54 14.82
C LYS A 416 25.69 -22.80 15.10
N ARG A 417 25.68 -21.47 14.96
CA ARG A 417 26.86 -20.62 15.24
C ARG A 417 27.34 -20.77 16.68
N TRP A 418 26.43 -20.78 17.65
CA TRP A 418 26.76 -20.98 19.05
C TRP A 418 27.33 -22.38 19.32
N VAL A 419 26.66 -23.44 18.87
CA VAL A 419 27.10 -24.83 19.06
C VAL A 419 28.49 -25.04 18.45
N LYS A 420 28.75 -24.49 17.26
CA LYS A 420 30.05 -24.55 16.59
C LYS A 420 31.13 -23.76 17.34
N ARG A 421 30.80 -22.57 17.86
CA ARG A 421 31.73 -21.72 18.63
C ARG A 421 32.15 -22.36 19.94
N GLU A 422 31.21 -22.98 20.65
CA GLU A 422 31.46 -23.66 21.92
C GLU A 422 31.95 -25.11 21.74
N ASN A 423 32.11 -25.56 20.48
CA ASN A 423 32.50 -26.92 20.09
C ASN A 423 31.66 -28.02 20.78
N LYS A 424 30.35 -27.78 20.92
CA LYS A 424 29.41 -28.70 21.57
C LYS A 424 28.85 -29.71 20.57
N VAL A 425 28.70 -30.96 21.00
CA VAL A 425 27.99 -32.00 20.22
C VAL A 425 26.48 -31.95 20.50
N SER A 426 26.13 -31.66 21.76
CA SER A 426 24.77 -31.59 22.27
C SER A 426 24.59 -30.37 23.17
N PHE A 427 23.34 -29.97 23.40
CA PHE A 427 22.99 -28.79 24.18
C PHE A 427 21.61 -28.90 24.83
N TYR A 428 21.40 -28.14 25.90
CA TYR A 428 20.10 -28.03 26.56
C TYR A 428 19.39 -26.73 26.19
N ALA A 429 18.05 -26.77 26.18
CA ALA A 429 17.24 -25.58 25.88
C ALA A 429 17.51 -24.39 26.84
N LYS A 430 17.92 -24.66 28.08
CA LYS A 430 18.29 -23.63 29.06
C LYS A 430 19.54 -22.86 28.63
N GLU A 431 20.56 -23.55 28.13
CA GLU A 431 21.80 -22.91 27.67
C GLU A 431 21.54 -22.00 26.46
N VAL A 432 20.67 -22.46 25.54
CA VAL A 432 20.23 -21.67 24.39
C VAL A 432 19.48 -20.41 24.83
N GLN A 433 18.65 -20.53 25.86
CA GLN A 433 17.90 -19.40 26.44
C GLN A 433 18.85 -18.34 27.01
N GLU A 434 19.86 -18.76 27.78
CA GLU A 434 20.85 -17.87 28.39
C GLU A 434 21.71 -17.18 27.33
N TYR A 435 22.18 -17.93 26.33
CA TYR A 435 23.00 -17.40 25.25
C TYR A 435 22.24 -16.39 24.37
N LEU A 436 21.05 -16.76 23.89
CA LEU A 436 20.25 -15.90 23.00
C LEU A 436 19.44 -14.82 23.75
N ARG A 437 19.46 -14.82 25.09
CA ARG A 437 18.68 -13.92 25.96
C ARG A 437 17.21 -13.84 25.54
N MET A 438 16.62 -14.97 25.21
CA MET A 438 15.27 -15.06 24.66
C MET A 438 14.28 -15.57 25.73
N TYR A 439 13.03 -15.11 25.67
CA TYR A 439 11.99 -15.56 26.59
C TYR A 439 11.79 -17.09 26.54
N PRO A 440 11.75 -17.81 27.69
CA PRO A 440 11.76 -19.28 27.75
C PRO A 440 10.68 -19.97 26.89
N MET A 441 9.46 -19.42 26.84
CA MET A 441 8.39 -20.02 26.04
C MET A 441 8.66 -19.90 24.53
N LYS A 442 9.35 -18.84 24.09
CA LYS A 442 9.71 -18.64 22.68
C LYS A 442 10.77 -19.65 22.24
N VAL A 443 11.80 -19.88 23.07
CA VAL A 443 12.82 -20.91 22.84
C VAL A 443 12.20 -22.29 22.81
N SER A 444 11.38 -22.64 23.80
CA SER A 444 10.68 -23.92 23.85
C SER A 444 9.82 -24.18 22.61
N ARG A 445 9.11 -23.15 22.13
CA ARG A 445 8.32 -23.24 20.89
C ARG A 445 9.20 -23.48 19.67
N TYR A 446 10.27 -22.72 19.49
CA TYR A 446 11.18 -22.88 18.35
C TYR A 446 11.90 -24.22 18.35
N MET A 447 12.39 -24.68 19.51
CA MET A 447 12.97 -26.01 19.66
C MET A 447 11.99 -27.11 19.26
N ARG A 448 10.73 -27.02 19.71
CA ARG A 448 9.68 -27.96 19.32
C ARG A 448 9.39 -27.93 17.82
N GLU A 449 9.33 -26.76 17.20
CA GLU A 449 9.10 -26.63 15.75
C GLU A 449 10.28 -27.21 14.93
N LEU A 450 11.52 -27.00 15.37
CA LEU A 450 12.71 -27.60 14.73
C LEU A 450 12.75 -29.13 14.90
N GLU A 451 12.38 -29.63 16.07
CA GLU A 451 12.32 -31.07 16.35
C GLU A 451 11.26 -31.75 15.46
N LEU A 452 10.05 -31.19 15.38
CA LEU A 452 8.96 -31.72 14.56
C LEU A 452 9.31 -31.80 13.07
N ARG A 453 10.21 -30.94 12.60
CA ARG A 453 10.69 -30.87 11.22
C ARG A 453 12.04 -31.57 11.01
N SER A 454 12.53 -32.29 12.03
CA SER A 454 13.78 -33.04 12.01
C SER A 454 15.05 -32.21 11.74
N PHE A 455 15.06 -30.93 12.11
CA PHE A 455 16.28 -30.10 12.06
C PHE A 455 17.19 -30.34 13.27
N ILE A 456 16.57 -30.66 14.42
CA ILE A 456 17.24 -31.10 15.64
C ILE A 456 16.64 -32.43 16.09
N ARG A 457 17.40 -33.22 16.84
CA ARG A 457 16.91 -34.46 17.47
C ARG A 457 17.25 -34.47 18.96
N LYS A 458 16.51 -35.26 19.74
CA LYS A 458 16.82 -35.49 21.15
C LYS A 458 17.94 -36.53 21.25
N ALA A 459 19.07 -36.15 21.83
CA ALA A 459 20.22 -37.01 22.10
C ALA A 459 20.04 -37.80 23.41
N GLY A 460 19.28 -37.24 24.35
CA GLY A 460 19.11 -37.81 25.69
C GLY A 460 18.28 -36.93 26.62
N GLY A 461 18.35 -37.25 27.91
CA GLY A 461 17.64 -36.54 28.97
C GLY A 461 16.21 -37.03 29.24
N ASN A 462 15.55 -36.43 30.23
CA ASN A 462 14.21 -36.81 30.65
C ASN A 462 13.38 -35.57 31.05
N LYS A 463 12.08 -35.75 31.30
CA LYS A 463 11.18 -34.64 31.70
C LYS A 463 11.58 -33.93 33.00
N LYS A 464 12.35 -34.57 33.89
CA LYS A 464 12.79 -34.01 35.18
C LYS A 464 14.10 -33.23 35.08
N SER A 465 15.09 -33.72 34.34
CA SER A 465 16.42 -33.10 34.17
C SER A 465 16.51 -32.16 32.96
N GLY A 466 15.55 -32.24 32.04
CA GLY A 466 15.56 -31.53 30.76
C GLY A 466 16.02 -32.44 29.63
N PHE A 467 15.53 -32.16 28.42
CA PHE A 467 15.95 -32.87 27.21
C PHE A 467 17.22 -32.26 26.65
N GLU A 468 18.11 -33.14 26.21
CA GLU A 468 19.34 -32.82 25.51
C GLU A 468 19.11 -32.94 24.00
N TYR A 469 19.54 -31.93 23.25
CA TYR A 469 19.32 -31.83 21.81
C TYR A 469 20.65 -31.80 21.07
N GLU A 470 20.62 -32.24 19.82
CA GLU A 470 21.75 -32.20 18.90
C GLU A 470 21.25 -31.79 17.50
N ILE A 471 22.10 -31.08 16.77
CA ILE A 471 21.76 -30.56 15.43
C ILE A 471 21.85 -31.71 14.43
N HIS A 472 20.74 -32.02 13.77
CA HIS A 472 20.69 -33.09 12.78
C HIS A 472 21.04 -32.59 11.37
N ARG A 473 20.58 -31.39 11.00
CA ARG A 473 20.80 -30.79 9.67
C ARG A 473 21.72 -29.57 9.79
N TRP A 474 22.98 -29.72 9.41
CA TRP A 474 23.96 -28.62 9.42
C TRP A 474 23.93 -27.80 8.12
N ASP A 475 23.97 -28.46 6.97
CA ASP A 475 24.18 -27.80 5.66
C ASP A 475 22.88 -27.45 4.93
N ASP A 476 21.73 -27.50 5.59
CA ASP A 476 20.43 -27.35 4.92
C ASP A 476 20.27 -25.96 4.27
N TYR A 477 20.72 -24.90 4.95
CA TYR A 477 20.61 -23.54 4.44
C TYR A 477 21.62 -23.28 3.31
N GLU A 478 22.83 -23.85 3.39
CA GLU A 478 23.82 -23.77 2.31
C GLU A 478 23.33 -24.49 1.05
N LYS A 479 22.70 -25.66 1.19
CA LYS A 479 22.06 -26.38 0.08
C LYS A 479 20.90 -25.60 -0.54
N LEU A 480 20.14 -24.89 0.29
CA LEU A 480 19.07 -24.02 -0.17
C LEU A 480 19.62 -22.80 -0.94
N GLN A 481 20.72 -22.22 -0.45
CA GLN A 481 21.42 -21.12 -1.09
C GLN A 481 22.01 -21.52 -2.45
N SER A 482 22.71 -22.64 -2.52
CA SER A 482 23.32 -23.14 -3.76
C SER A 482 22.27 -23.41 -4.83
N GLY A 483 21.09 -23.89 -4.46
CA GLY A 483 19.99 -24.03 -5.41
C GLY A 483 19.65 -22.71 -6.10
N THR A 484 19.61 -21.58 -5.38
CA THR A 484 19.24 -20.30 -6.02
C THR A 484 20.28 -19.77 -7.00
N GLU A 485 21.50 -20.33 -6.99
CA GLU A 485 22.56 -20.02 -7.95
C GLU A 485 22.23 -20.54 -9.36
N VAL A 486 21.26 -21.46 -9.50
CA VAL A 486 20.75 -21.93 -10.81
C VAL A 486 20.30 -20.76 -11.69
N LEU A 487 19.74 -19.69 -11.10
CA LEU A 487 19.34 -18.50 -11.87
C LEU A 487 20.55 -17.75 -12.43
N ASP A 488 21.65 -17.72 -11.69
CA ASP A 488 22.90 -17.10 -12.11
C ASP A 488 23.64 -17.98 -13.13
N GLU A 489 23.50 -19.31 -13.04
CA GLU A 489 23.98 -20.25 -14.06
C GLU A 489 23.24 -20.10 -15.39
N ILE A 490 21.91 -19.98 -15.35
CA ILE A 490 21.10 -19.71 -16.55
C ILE A 490 21.55 -18.39 -17.18
N LEU A 491 21.74 -17.35 -16.37
CA LEU A 491 22.24 -16.07 -16.85
C LEU A 491 23.63 -16.20 -17.50
N LYS A 492 24.56 -16.97 -16.92
CA LYS A 492 25.87 -17.24 -17.51
C LYS A 492 25.76 -17.96 -18.87
N LYS A 493 24.87 -18.95 -18.99
CA LYS A 493 24.60 -19.66 -20.25
C LYS A 493 24.03 -18.74 -21.34
N LEU A 494 23.10 -17.86 -20.97
CA LEU A 494 22.54 -16.86 -21.88
C LEU A 494 23.60 -15.84 -22.32
N ARG A 495 24.52 -15.46 -21.43
CA ARG A 495 25.66 -14.59 -21.77
C ARG A 495 26.62 -15.24 -22.76
N SER A 496 26.89 -16.55 -22.66
CA SER A 496 27.73 -17.26 -23.63
C SER A 496 27.07 -17.38 -25.00
N GLN A 497 25.78 -17.69 -25.06
CA GLN A 497 25.04 -17.85 -26.33
C GLN A 497 24.87 -16.54 -27.12
N LYS A 498 25.02 -15.37 -26.48
CA LYS A 498 24.96 -14.07 -27.15
C LYS A 498 26.33 -13.62 -27.70
N LYS A 499 27.42 -14.27 -27.27
CA LYS A 499 28.78 -13.97 -27.71
C LYS A 499 29.19 -14.78 -28.94
N GLU A 500 28.52 -15.91 -29.17
CA GLU A 500 28.49 -16.62 -30.46
C GLU A 500 27.49 -15.94 -31.39
#